data_AF-A0A3P1S7A4-F1
#
_entry.id   AF-A0A3P1S7A4-F1
#
_cell.length_a   1.000
_cell.length_b   1.000
_cell.length_c   1.000
_cell.angle_alpha   90.00
_cell.angle_beta   90.00
_cell.angle_gamma   90.00
#
_symmetry.space_group_name_H-M   'P 1'
#
loop_
_entity.id
_entity.type
_entity.pdbx_description
1 polymer ?
#
loop_
_entity_poly.entity_id
_entity_poly.type
_entity_poly.pdbx_seq_one_letter_code
_entity_poly.pdbx_strand_id
1 'polypeptide(L)'
;MKTVNNFKNLTGKKFNKLIVISRNNKKSKNSLWNCECECGNTIIVSRCNLISGNTTSCGCNKSFLLRKAREKNLTNKKFGKLIVISKSKKKKRE
;
A
#
# COMPACT_ATOMS: atom_id res chain seq x y z
N MET A 1 -16.62 -30.04 10.00
CA MET A 1 -17.23 -28.72 10.27
C MET A 1 -16.73 -27.70 9.26
N LYS A 2 -17.52 -27.34 8.25
CA LYS A 2 -17.26 -26.18 7.37
C LYS A 2 -18.58 -25.46 7.13
N THR A 3 -18.98 -24.60 8.05
CA THR A 3 -20.13 -23.71 7.90
C THR A 3 -19.78 -22.65 6.86
N VAL A 4 -20.16 -22.89 5.61
CA VAL A 4 -20.14 -21.89 4.54
C VAL A 4 -21.26 -20.89 4.80
N ASN A 5 -20.95 -19.88 5.59
CA ASN A 5 -21.85 -18.75 5.82
C ASN A 5 -21.80 -17.83 4.59
N ASN A 6 -22.91 -17.71 3.88
CA ASN A 6 -23.07 -17.06 2.57
C ASN A 6 -22.95 -15.51 2.58
N PHE A 7 -22.14 -14.93 3.46
CA PHE A 7 -21.91 -13.48 3.54
C PHE A 7 -20.82 -13.04 2.56
N LYS A 8 -21.05 -13.22 1.24
CA LYS A 8 -20.21 -12.73 0.11
C LYS A 8 -18.79 -12.31 0.52
N ASN A 9 -18.01 -13.28 1.02
CA ASN A 9 -16.69 -13.03 1.54
C ASN A 9 -15.79 -12.68 0.36
N LEU A 10 -15.26 -11.46 0.34
CA LEU A 10 -14.34 -11.02 -0.70
C LEU A 10 -12.88 -11.28 -0.31
N THR A 11 -12.61 -11.74 0.92
CA THR A 11 -11.27 -12.11 1.37
C THR A 11 -10.61 -13.11 0.43
N GLY A 12 -9.34 -12.84 0.08
CA GLY A 12 -8.55 -13.60 -0.88
C GLY A 12 -8.81 -13.25 -2.35
N LYS A 13 -9.83 -12.44 -2.67
CA LYS A 13 -10.09 -12.04 -4.05
C LYS A 13 -9.16 -10.91 -4.48
N LYS A 14 -8.65 -11.04 -5.70
CA LYS A 14 -7.88 -10.01 -6.40
C LYS A 14 -8.80 -9.15 -7.26
N PHE A 15 -8.71 -7.84 -7.08
CA PHE A 15 -9.36 -6.79 -7.85
C PHE A 15 -8.27 -5.90 -8.45
N ASN A 16 -7.98 -6.06 -9.74
CA ASN A 16 -6.85 -5.38 -10.40
C ASN A 16 -5.53 -5.64 -9.65
N LYS A 17 -4.91 -4.59 -9.09
CA LYS A 17 -3.64 -4.67 -8.32
C LYS A 17 -3.86 -4.82 -6.81
N LEU A 18 -5.09 -5.05 -6.36
CA LEU A 18 -5.48 -5.10 -4.96
C LEU A 18 -5.98 -6.50 -4.59
N ILE A 19 -5.55 -7.04 -3.47
CA ILE A 19 -5.93 -8.34 -2.93
C ILE A 19 -6.64 -8.07 -1.61
N VAL A 20 -7.88 -8.52 -1.46
CA VAL A 20 -8.64 -8.30 -0.24
C VAL A 20 -8.13 -9.21 0.88
N ILE A 21 -7.62 -8.62 1.96
CA ILE A 21 -7.10 -9.35 3.13
C ILE A 21 -8.23 -9.66 4.10
N SER A 22 -9.03 -8.65 4.43
CA SER A 22 -10.05 -8.79 5.47
C SER A 22 -11.14 -7.74 5.34
N ARG A 23 -12.33 -8.02 5.88
CA ARG A 23 -13.37 -7.01 6.02
C ARG A 23 -12.99 -6.04 7.14
N ASN A 24 -13.14 -4.75 6.88
CA ASN A 24 -12.97 -3.73 7.90
C ASN A 24 -14.31 -3.51 8.62
N ASN A 25 -14.34 -3.76 9.93
CA ASN A 25 -15.53 -3.66 10.78
C ASN A 25 -15.81 -2.24 11.28
N LYS A 26 -15.22 -1.21 10.67
CA LYS A 26 -15.56 0.19 10.97
C LYS A 26 -17.07 0.42 10.77
N LYS A 27 -17.70 1.13 11.72
CA LYS A 27 -19.11 1.58 11.67
C LYS A 27 -19.34 2.53 10.49
N SER A 28 -19.43 1.98 9.29
CA SER A 28 -19.75 2.72 8.07
C SER A 28 -20.92 2.03 7.37
N LYS A 29 -21.81 2.82 6.76
CA LYS A 29 -22.91 2.30 5.92
C LYS A 29 -22.38 1.43 4.77
N ASN A 30 -21.13 1.65 4.36
CA ASN A 30 -20.47 0.89 3.30
C ASN A 30 -19.63 -0.25 3.86
N SER A 31 -19.70 -1.43 3.23
CA SER A 31 -18.80 -2.54 3.52
C SER A 31 -17.37 -2.17 3.12
N LEU A 32 -16.55 -1.78 4.09
CA LEU A 32 -15.14 -1.47 3.88
C LEU A 32 -14.32 -2.76 3.94
N TRP A 33 -13.28 -2.83 3.13
CA TRP A 33 -12.39 -3.97 2.99
C TRP A 33 -10.94 -3.49 3.04
N ASN A 34 -10.12 -4.18 3.84
CA ASN A 34 -8.68 -4.01 3.84
C ASN A 34 -8.12 -4.78 2.65
N CYS A 35 -7.41 -4.07 1.78
CA CYS A 35 -6.83 -4.62 0.56
C CYS A 35 -5.34 -4.38 0.54
N GLU A 36 -4.55 -5.42 0.29
CA GLU A 36 -3.13 -5.32 0.00
C GLU A 36 -2.94 -5.01 -1.47
N CYS A 37 -2.15 -4.01 -1.79
CA CYS A 37 -1.75 -3.78 -3.17
C CYS A 37 -0.49 -4.57 -3.48
N GLU A 38 -0.30 -4.95 -4.75
CA GLU A 38 0.94 -5.58 -5.26
C GLU A 38 2.21 -4.76 -4.95
N CYS A 39 2.03 -3.47 -4.62
CA CYS A 39 3.06 -2.56 -4.13
C CYS A 39 3.56 -2.86 -2.70
N GLY A 40 2.89 -3.76 -1.97
CA GLY A 40 3.10 -4.05 -0.55
C GLY A 40 2.41 -3.09 0.42
N ASN A 41 1.69 -2.07 -0.06
CA ASN A 41 0.90 -1.19 0.80
C ASN A 41 -0.52 -1.72 0.99
N THR A 42 -1.04 -1.62 2.21
CA THR A 42 -2.45 -1.90 2.51
C THR A 42 -3.28 -0.63 2.44
N ILE A 43 -4.44 -0.71 1.79
CA ILE A 43 -5.42 0.38 1.69
C ILE A 43 -6.82 -0.11 2.09
N ILE A 44 -7.67 0.82 2.54
CA ILE A 44 -9.06 0.52 2.89
C ILE A 44 -9.93 0.98 1.74
N VAL A 45 -10.70 0.07 1.14
CA VAL A 45 -11.55 0.35 -0.03
C VAL A 45 -12.96 -0.14 0.25
N SER A 46 -13.96 0.61 -0.21
CA SER A 46 -15.34 0.16 -0.14
C SER A 46 -15.60 -0.96 -1.15
N ARG A 47 -16.54 -1.86 -0.82
CA ARG A 47 -17.00 -2.92 -1.72
C ARG A 47 -17.42 -2.38 -3.09
N CYS A 48 -18.13 -1.26 -3.11
CA CYS A 48 -18.60 -0.64 -4.34
C CYS A 48 -17.43 -0.23 -5.24
N ASN A 49 -16.40 0.41 -4.67
CA ASN A 49 -15.23 0.85 -5.43
C ASN A 49 -14.35 -0.31 -5.92
N LEU A 50 -14.32 -1.44 -5.20
CA LEU A 50 -13.64 -2.66 -5.65
C LEU A 50 -14.35 -3.28 -6.84
N ILE A 51 -15.69 -3.38 -6.78
CA ILE A 51 -16.50 -4.01 -7.84
C ILE A 51 -16.61 -3.10 -9.07
N SER A 52 -16.80 -1.80 -8.89
CA SER A 52 -16.90 -0.84 -9.99
C SER A 52 -15.56 -0.57 -10.68
N GLY A 53 -14.44 -0.97 -10.07
CA GLY A 53 -13.11 -0.68 -10.60
C GLY A 53 -12.65 0.75 -10.37
N ASN A 54 -13.37 1.57 -9.60
CA ASN A 54 -12.93 2.94 -9.26
C ASN A 54 -11.61 2.96 -8.48
N THR A 55 -11.28 1.90 -7.76
CA THR A 55 -10.01 1.78 -7.03
C THR A 55 -9.28 0.53 -7.49
N THR A 56 -8.23 0.74 -8.30
CA THR A 56 -7.44 -0.36 -8.91
C THR A 56 -6.06 -0.54 -8.28
N SER A 57 -5.59 0.41 -7.48
CA SER A 57 -4.26 0.39 -6.84
C SER A 57 -4.16 1.28 -5.60
N CYS A 58 -3.09 1.09 -4.83
CA CYS A 58 -2.71 1.92 -3.67
C CYS A 58 -2.26 3.35 -4.04
N GLY A 59 -2.22 3.73 -5.33
CA GLY A 59 -1.65 5.01 -5.78
C GLY A 59 -0.11 5.06 -5.77
N CYS A 60 0.56 3.93 -5.53
CA CYS A 60 2.02 3.85 -5.45
C CYS A 60 2.76 4.25 -6.72
N ASN A 61 2.13 4.21 -7.89
CA ASN A 61 2.81 4.52 -9.14
C ASN A 61 3.38 5.95 -9.14
N LYS A 62 2.65 6.92 -8.56
CA LYS A 62 3.14 8.30 -8.44
C LYS A 62 4.22 8.41 -7.36
N SER A 63 4.03 7.78 -6.19
CA SER A 63 4.99 7.88 -5.09
C SER A 63 6.30 7.15 -5.36
N PHE A 64 6.27 6.02 -6.07
CA PHE A 64 7.47 5.27 -6.46
C PHE A 64 8.30 6.03 -7.49
N LEU A 65 7.68 6.54 -8.56
CA LEU A 65 8.38 7.34 -9.57
C LEU A 65 8.94 8.63 -8.98
N LEU A 66 8.17 9.32 -8.13
CA LEU A 66 8.66 10.50 -7.40
C LEU A 66 9.79 10.15 -6.43
N ARG A 67 9.71 9.04 -5.71
CA ARG A 67 10.77 8.61 -4.78
C ARG A 67 12.04 8.24 -5.52
N LYS A 68 11.92 7.50 -6.63
CA LYS A 68 13.04 7.12 -7.49
C LYS A 68 13.68 8.34 -8.15
N ALA A 69 12.87 9.28 -8.64
CA ALA A 69 13.35 10.55 -9.19
C ALA A 69 14.00 11.46 -8.13
N ARG A 70 13.53 11.43 -6.87
CA ARG A 70 14.15 12.16 -5.74
C ARG A 70 15.33 11.43 -5.12
N GLU A 71 15.62 10.18 -5.52
CA GLU A 71 16.71 9.41 -4.95
C GLU A 71 18.05 9.93 -5.50
N LYS A 72 18.49 11.07 -4.95
CA LYS A 72 19.83 11.59 -5.21
C LYS A 72 20.82 10.66 -4.51
N ASN A 73 21.61 9.93 -5.30
CA ASN A 73 22.78 9.26 -4.79
C ASN A 73 23.82 10.34 -4.45
N LEU A 74 24.05 10.53 -3.15
CA LEU A 74 25.01 11.50 -2.64
C LEU A 74 26.33 10.84 -2.26
N THR A 75 26.47 9.51 -2.39
CA THR A 75 27.72 8.80 -2.13
C THR A 75 28.85 9.42 -2.96
N ASN A 76 30.02 9.58 -2.36
CA ASN A 76 31.21 10.25 -2.89
C ASN A 76 31.07 11.75 -3.18
N LYS A 77 29.96 12.40 -2.81
CA LYS A 77 29.93 13.87 -2.80
C LYS A 77 30.70 14.43 -1.62
N LYS A 78 31.53 15.44 -1.91
CA LYS A 78 32.32 16.21 -0.95
C LYS A 78 31.55 17.44 -0.48
N PHE A 79 31.49 17.64 0.83
CA PHE A 79 30.91 18.80 1.50
C PHE A 79 31.97 19.37 2.45
N GLY A 80 32.81 20.27 1.93
CA GLY A 80 33.98 20.77 2.65
C GLY A 80 35.00 19.65 2.92
N LYS A 81 35.30 19.40 4.20
CA LYS A 81 36.21 18.32 4.63
C LYS A 81 35.53 16.94 4.75
N LEU A 82 34.23 16.85 4.48
CA LEU A 82 33.46 15.62 4.62
C LEU A 82 33.16 14.99 3.26
N ILE A 83 33.15 13.65 3.20
CA ILE A 83 32.77 12.86 2.02
C ILE A 83 31.68 11.89 2.44
N VAL A 84 30.61 11.79 1.65
CA VAL A 84 29.51 10.86 1.93
C VAL A 84 29.91 9.44 1.54
N ILE A 85 30.13 8.57 2.53
CA ILE A 85 30.49 7.16 2.30
C ILE A 85 29.27 6.27 1.99
N SER A 86 28.13 6.53 2.63
CA SER A 86 26.89 5.78 2.42
C SER A 86 25.70 6.49 3.05
N LYS A 87 24.48 6.10 2.63
CA LYS A 87 23.23 6.60 3.19
C LYS A 87 22.90 5.87 4.49
N SER A 88 22.89 6.59 5.61
CA SER A 88 22.42 6.03 6.88
C SER A 88 20.90 5.77 6.85
N LYS A 89 20.47 4.62 7.39
CA LYS A 89 19.04 4.27 7.51
C LYS A 89 18.41 5.21 8.54
N LYS A 90 17.28 5.86 8.20
CA LYS A 90 16.53 6.70 9.16
C LYS A 90 16.14 5.86 10.38
N LYS A 91 16.63 6.20 11.57
CA LYS A 91 16.08 5.69 12.84
C LYS A 91 14.65 6.24 12.98
N LYS A 92 13.66 5.37 13.19
CA LYS A 92 12.34 5.79 13.71
C LYS A 92 12.59 6.37 15.10
N ARG A 93 12.15 7.61 15.34
CA ARG A 93 11.98 8.11 16.71
C ARG A 93 10.70 7.46 17.25
N GLU A 94 10.84 6.70 18.32
CA GLU A 94 9.73 6.26 19.18
C GLU A 94 9.15 7.45 19.94
#